data_AF-A0A6J5GQV5-F1
#
_entry.id   AF-A0A6J5GQV5-F1
#
_cell.length_a   1.000
_cell.length_b   1.000
_cell.length_c   1.000
_cell.angle_alpha   90.00
_cell.angle_beta   90.00
_cell.angle_gamma   90.00
#
_symmetry.space_group_name_H-M   'P 1'
#
loop_
_entity.id
_entity.type
_entity.pdbx_description
1 polymer ?
#
loop_
_entity_poly.entity_id
_entity_poly.type
_entity_poly.pdbx_seq_one_letter_code
_entity_poly.pdbx_strand_id
1 'polypeptide(L)'
;MNFKSLVTALALSIALPVLGASAAHAQSTQQAKQTQKEPASSGQAIATQGTANGVPACISCHGANGEGNAAAGFPRLAGVGADYFEAQLEAFADGSRENAVMQPFAKNMSASERTAVAQYFSSLPAPKGIRTQDPADATPSDSGAWLATRGRWQQDLPACVQCHGPGGAGVGAAFPPLAGQPAAYIEAQLNAWKNGKRPPGPLALMPAVASKLSDADMHAVALYYAQQPSPEAGAAAGASQASAQAAAQPASQPQADSSNHATPFQLPPESAMPGGDFGKSVKLGEQIFRNTGQYAGKFVGNSLSCANCHLDAGRKANSSPLWAAFVSYPAYRAKNGHVNTFAERLQGCFNYSMNGKAPPLGDPVLVALESYSYWLATGAPVGAKVAGKGYPKLPAPAEKADYARGAKVYEQHCAACHGADGQGKTSNGHTVFPPLWGARSFNWGAGMHETQNAAGFIKANMPLGLGGTLTDQEAWDVATFMDSHERPQDPRFKGSVAQTRAKYHDTPNSLYGTVVNGHLLGSP
;
A
#
# COMPACT_ATOMS: atom_id res chain seq x y z
N MET A 1 51.89 -9.33 -30.08
CA MET A 1 53.27 -8.81 -30.23
C MET A 1 53.62 -8.16 -28.91
N ASN A 2 54.30 -8.88 -28.01
CA ASN A 2 55.76 -8.89 -27.80
C ASN A 2 56.26 -7.58 -27.14
N PHE A 3 57.11 -7.52 -26.11
CA PHE A 3 57.86 -8.53 -25.36
C PHE A 3 58.37 -7.88 -24.04
N LYS A 4 58.76 -8.73 -23.08
CA LYS A 4 59.49 -8.43 -21.85
C LYS A 4 60.92 -7.93 -22.13
N SER A 5 61.54 -7.27 -21.14
CA SER A 5 63.00 -7.36 -20.93
C SER A 5 63.37 -7.47 -19.45
N LEU A 6 64.08 -8.55 -19.15
CA LEU A 6 64.92 -8.85 -17.99
C LEU A 6 66.10 -7.85 -17.90
N VAL A 7 66.72 -7.69 -16.72
CA VAL A 7 68.14 -8.05 -16.47
C VAL A 7 68.41 -8.15 -14.95
N THR A 8 69.06 -9.25 -14.61
CA THR A 8 69.56 -9.75 -13.32
C THR A 8 70.89 -9.07 -12.91
N ALA A 9 71.15 -8.90 -11.61
CA ALA A 9 72.52 -8.87 -11.09
C ALA A 9 72.57 -9.37 -9.64
N LEU A 10 73.42 -10.38 -9.45
CA LEU A 10 73.70 -11.16 -8.24
C LEU A 10 74.97 -10.58 -7.58
N ALA A 11 74.99 -10.41 -6.27
CA ALA A 11 76.25 -10.33 -5.51
C ALA A 11 76.05 -10.91 -4.10
N LEU A 12 76.75 -12.02 -3.87
CA LEU A 12 76.85 -12.78 -2.63
C LEU A 12 78.10 -12.31 -1.87
N SER A 13 78.02 -12.07 -0.57
CA SER A 13 79.19 -12.05 0.32
C SER A 13 78.80 -12.42 1.75
N ILE A 14 79.56 -13.37 2.29
CA ILE A 14 79.40 -14.11 3.53
C ILE A 14 80.21 -13.42 4.64
N ALA A 15 79.68 -13.32 5.86
CA ALA A 15 80.48 -13.30 7.10
C ALA A 15 79.66 -13.76 8.31
N LEU A 16 80.31 -14.59 9.14
CA LEU A 16 79.81 -15.44 10.24
C LEU A 16 79.72 -14.70 11.62
N PRO A 17 79.26 -15.37 12.70
CA PRO A 17 78.51 -14.76 13.81
C PRO A 17 79.34 -14.47 15.08
N VAL A 18 78.74 -13.73 16.02
CA VAL A 18 79.19 -13.62 17.42
C VAL A 18 78.01 -13.92 18.37
N LEU A 19 78.20 -14.89 19.26
CA LEU A 19 77.34 -15.17 20.43
C LEU A 19 77.66 -14.20 21.58
N GLY A 20 76.66 -13.83 22.40
CA GLY A 20 76.91 -13.39 23.78
C GLY A 20 75.85 -12.52 24.48
N ALA A 21 75.00 -13.18 25.28
CA ALA A 21 74.47 -12.80 26.62
C ALA A 21 73.57 -11.54 26.86
N SER A 22 72.29 -11.85 27.15
CA SER A 22 71.44 -11.47 28.30
C SER A 22 71.30 -10.02 28.81
N ALA A 23 70.05 -9.50 28.78
CA ALA A 23 69.38 -8.82 29.92
C ALA A 23 67.85 -8.64 29.70
N ALA A 24 67.06 -9.39 30.47
CA ALA A 24 65.87 -9.02 31.24
C ALA A 24 64.95 -7.81 30.86
N HIS A 25 63.64 -8.14 30.80
CA HIS A 25 62.44 -7.35 31.15
C HIS A 25 62.01 -6.15 30.29
N ALA A 26 61.00 -6.39 29.43
CA ALA A 26 59.81 -5.53 29.30
C ALA A 26 58.70 -6.24 28.50
N GLN A 27 57.92 -7.09 29.17
CA GLN A 27 56.56 -7.41 28.74
C GLN A 27 55.62 -6.33 29.30
N SER A 28 55.09 -5.48 28.43
CA SER A 28 53.71 -4.96 28.47
C SER A 28 53.59 -3.74 27.56
N THR A 29 52.82 -3.89 26.49
CA THR A 29 51.93 -2.88 25.87
C THR A 29 51.50 -3.37 24.48
N GLN A 30 50.76 -4.48 24.47
CA GLN A 30 49.82 -4.79 23.39
C GLN A 30 48.48 -5.17 24.02
N GLN A 31 47.81 -4.18 24.61
CA GLN A 31 46.37 -4.20 24.80
C GLN A 31 45.82 -2.93 24.17
N ALA A 32 45.60 -3.00 22.86
CA ALA A 32 44.78 -2.05 22.13
C ALA A 32 43.50 -2.78 21.70
N LYS A 33 42.40 -2.47 22.41
CA LYS A 33 40.98 -2.61 22.03
C LYS A 33 40.61 -3.88 21.26
N GLN A 34 40.49 -5.00 21.98
CA GLN A 34 39.41 -5.95 21.70
C GLN A 34 38.16 -5.46 22.42
N THR A 35 37.26 -4.82 21.69
CA THR A 35 35.86 -4.76 22.10
C THR A 35 35.37 -6.21 22.08
N GLN A 36 35.20 -6.82 23.25
CA GLN A 36 34.55 -8.12 23.35
C GLN A 36 33.11 -7.96 22.83
N LYS A 37 32.87 -8.42 21.61
CA LYS A 37 31.53 -8.73 21.13
C LYS A 37 31.22 -10.09 21.74
N GLU A 38 30.41 -10.13 22.80
CA GLU A 38 29.82 -11.38 23.26
C GLU A 38 29.25 -12.13 22.04
N PRO A 39 29.42 -13.46 21.93
CA PRO A 39 28.77 -14.20 20.86
C PRO A 39 27.27 -14.04 21.06
N ALA A 40 26.65 -13.20 20.23
CA ALA A 40 25.21 -12.97 20.27
C ALA A 40 24.52 -14.34 20.27
N SER A 41 23.81 -14.65 21.35
CA SER A 41 23.00 -15.85 21.44
C SER A 41 22.05 -15.87 20.24
N SER A 42 21.87 -17.05 19.63
CA SER A 42 20.97 -17.16 18.48
C SER A 42 19.58 -16.65 18.85
N GLY A 43 18.86 -16.04 17.91
CA GLY A 43 17.51 -15.52 18.16
C GLY A 43 16.55 -16.57 18.74
N GLN A 44 16.70 -17.83 18.31
CA GLN A 44 15.96 -18.96 18.85
C GLN A 44 16.31 -19.24 20.33
N ALA A 45 17.59 -19.19 20.69
CA ALA A 45 18.01 -19.38 22.08
C ALA A 45 17.42 -18.28 22.98
N ILE A 46 17.49 -17.02 22.55
CA ILE A 46 16.87 -15.91 23.29
C ILE A 46 15.36 -16.11 23.42
N ALA A 47 14.69 -16.47 22.32
CA ALA A 47 13.24 -16.67 22.32
C ALA A 47 12.78 -17.79 23.26
N THR A 48 13.56 -18.87 23.38
CA THR A 48 13.18 -20.09 24.12
C THR A 48 13.76 -20.17 25.53
N GLN A 49 14.86 -19.46 25.81
CA GLN A 49 15.61 -19.58 27.07
C GLN A 49 15.80 -18.22 27.77
N GLY A 50 15.63 -17.10 27.05
CA GLY A 50 15.91 -15.77 27.56
C GLY A 50 17.36 -15.33 27.34
N THR A 51 17.75 -14.20 27.94
CA THR A 51 19.12 -13.66 27.87
C THR A 51 19.83 -13.79 29.21
N ALA A 52 21.17 -13.74 29.17
CA ALA A 52 21.99 -13.67 30.38
C ALA A 52 21.71 -12.40 31.21
N ASN A 53 21.17 -11.36 30.58
CA ASN A 53 20.79 -10.09 31.21
C ASN A 53 19.41 -10.12 31.89
N GLY A 54 18.87 -11.31 32.16
CA GLY A 54 17.64 -11.49 32.93
C GLY A 54 16.35 -11.23 32.14
N VAL A 55 16.42 -11.21 30.81
CA VAL A 55 15.20 -11.21 29.97
C VAL A 55 14.68 -12.65 29.93
N PRO A 56 13.43 -12.94 30.34
CA PRO A 56 12.88 -14.29 30.29
C PRO A 56 12.64 -14.75 28.86
N ALA A 57 12.46 -16.06 28.67
CA ALA A 57 12.09 -16.63 27.38
C ALA A 57 10.80 -15.97 26.82
N CYS A 58 10.87 -15.41 25.62
CA CYS A 58 9.76 -14.71 24.98
C CYS A 58 8.50 -15.59 24.89
N ILE A 59 8.69 -16.88 24.61
CA ILE A 59 7.60 -17.86 24.46
C ILE A 59 6.77 -18.06 25.73
N SER A 60 7.28 -17.68 26.92
CA SER A 60 6.55 -17.79 28.18
C SER A 60 5.30 -16.90 28.22
N CYS A 61 5.31 -15.79 27.50
CA CYS A 61 4.18 -14.88 27.36
C CYS A 61 3.55 -14.96 25.96
N HIS A 62 4.38 -15.08 24.92
CA HIS A 62 3.95 -15.00 23.53
C HIS A 62 3.60 -16.35 22.89
N GLY A 63 3.52 -17.42 23.67
CA GLY A 63 3.19 -18.76 23.18
C GLY A 63 4.41 -19.51 22.63
N ALA A 64 4.32 -20.84 22.62
CA ALA A 64 5.44 -21.72 22.28
C ALA A 64 5.98 -21.50 20.86
N ASN A 65 5.09 -21.10 19.94
CA ASN A 65 5.39 -20.83 18.55
C ASN A 65 5.31 -19.33 18.22
N GLY A 66 5.25 -18.45 19.23
CA GLY A 66 5.02 -17.02 19.01
C GLY A 66 3.61 -16.68 18.52
N GLU A 67 2.63 -17.56 18.77
CA GLU A 67 1.22 -17.41 18.37
C GLU A 67 0.48 -16.31 19.15
N GLY A 68 1.07 -15.80 20.23
CA GLY A 68 0.45 -14.86 21.15
C GLY A 68 -0.40 -15.55 22.21
N ASN A 69 -0.91 -14.76 23.15
CA ASN A 69 -1.84 -15.23 24.17
C ASN A 69 -3.02 -14.25 24.24
N ALA A 70 -4.14 -14.64 23.62
CA ALA A 70 -5.31 -13.78 23.52
C ALA A 70 -5.94 -13.45 24.88
N ALA A 71 -5.95 -14.40 25.82
CA ALA A 71 -6.50 -14.19 27.16
C ALA A 71 -5.69 -13.17 27.98
N ALA A 72 -4.37 -13.12 27.78
CA ALA A 72 -3.48 -12.16 28.43
C ALA A 72 -3.19 -10.90 27.59
N GLY A 73 -3.72 -10.80 26.37
CA GLY A 73 -3.46 -9.69 25.46
C GLY A 73 -2.03 -9.65 24.89
N PHE A 74 -1.25 -10.72 25.01
CA PHE A 74 0.10 -10.78 24.46
C PHE A 74 0.07 -11.01 22.95
N PRO A 75 0.70 -10.14 22.14
CA PRO A 75 0.62 -10.22 20.69
C PRO A 75 1.28 -11.48 20.14
N ARG A 76 0.81 -11.85 18.96
CA ARG A 76 1.47 -12.78 18.07
C ARG A 76 2.76 -12.16 17.53
N LEU A 77 3.84 -12.92 17.59
CA LEU A 77 5.19 -12.56 17.16
C LEU A 77 5.58 -13.27 15.85
N ALA A 78 5.11 -14.49 15.65
CA ALA A 78 5.45 -15.32 14.49
C ALA A 78 5.16 -14.60 13.16
N GLY A 79 6.04 -14.72 12.17
CA GLY A 79 5.83 -14.21 10.81
C GLY A 79 5.50 -12.70 10.71
N VAL A 80 5.83 -11.92 11.74
CA VAL A 80 5.87 -10.46 11.67
C VAL A 80 7.19 -10.07 11.02
N GLY A 81 7.19 -9.14 10.05
CA GLY A 81 8.41 -8.77 9.31
C GLY A 81 9.55 -8.30 10.22
N ALA A 82 10.78 -8.74 9.92
CA ALA A 82 11.95 -8.52 10.75
C ALA A 82 12.19 -7.03 11.06
N ASP A 83 12.23 -6.17 10.04
CA ASP A 83 12.50 -4.73 10.24
C ASP A 83 11.44 -4.05 11.10
N TYR A 84 10.15 -4.40 10.90
CA TYR A 84 9.09 -3.87 11.76
C TYR A 84 9.23 -4.38 13.20
N PHE A 85 9.53 -5.66 13.38
CA PHE A 85 9.72 -6.26 14.70
C PHE A 85 10.87 -5.58 15.43
N GLU A 86 12.02 -5.45 14.77
CA GLU A 86 13.19 -4.78 15.31
C GLU A 86 12.87 -3.33 15.70
N ALA A 87 12.26 -2.56 14.79
CA ALA A 87 11.83 -1.19 15.08
C ALA A 87 10.85 -1.11 16.27
N GLN A 88 10.00 -2.13 16.46
CA GLN A 88 9.12 -2.19 17.63
C GLN A 88 9.90 -2.43 18.93
N LEU A 89 10.91 -3.30 18.92
CA LEU A 89 11.76 -3.54 20.09
C LEU A 89 12.66 -2.35 20.40
N GLU A 90 13.19 -1.68 19.38
CA GLU A 90 13.96 -0.44 19.55
C GLU A 90 13.10 0.66 20.17
N ALA A 91 11.87 0.84 19.68
CA ALA A 91 10.94 1.81 20.23
C ALA A 91 10.54 1.51 21.69
N PHE A 92 10.51 0.23 22.09
CA PHE A 92 10.34 -0.12 23.50
C PHE A 92 11.61 0.16 24.32
N ALA A 93 12.79 -0.10 23.75
CA ALA A 93 14.06 0.08 24.43
C ALA A 93 14.42 1.56 24.67
N ASP A 94 14.07 2.44 23.72
CA ASP A 94 14.29 3.89 23.82
C ASP A 94 13.14 4.63 24.54
N GLY A 95 12.03 3.94 24.81
CA GLY A 95 10.87 4.46 25.53
C GLY A 95 9.86 5.21 24.66
N SER A 96 10.10 5.39 23.36
CA SER A 96 9.17 6.05 22.44
C SER A 96 7.85 5.29 22.26
N ARG A 97 7.87 3.96 22.47
CA ARG A 97 6.68 3.12 22.59
C ARG A 97 6.47 2.72 24.05
N GLU A 98 5.35 3.13 24.62
CA GLU A 98 5.01 2.86 26.01
C GLU A 98 4.35 1.49 26.21
N ASN A 99 4.90 0.67 27.10
CA ASN A 99 4.26 -0.53 27.62
C ASN A 99 4.99 -1.02 28.88
N ALA A 100 4.29 -1.05 30.01
CA ALA A 100 4.87 -1.39 31.30
C ALA A 100 5.49 -2.80 31.37
N VAL A 101 5.07 -3.73 30.51
CA VAL A 101 5.58 -5.11 30.47
C VAL A 101 6.78 -5.24 29.54
N MET A 102 6.66 -4.76 28.29
CA MET A 102 7.69 -5.01 27.26
C MET A 102 8.87 -4.04 27.31
N GLN A 103 8.70 -2.82 27.83
CA GLN A 103 9.80 -1.85 27.88
C GLN A 103 11.02 -2.35 28.68
N PRO A 104 10.88 -2.89 29.91
CA PRO A 104 12.01 -3.43 30.66
C PRO A 104 12.77 -4.52 29.91
N PHE A 105 12.05 -5.44 29.25
CA PHE A 105 12.65 -6.52 28.49
C PHE A 105 13.41 -6.00 27.27
N ALA A 106 12.83 -5.07 26.51
CA ALA A 106 13.48 -4.48 25.35
C ALA A 106 14.75 -3.69 25.70
N LYS A 107 14.72 -2.97 26.83
CA LYS A 107 15.84 -2.18 27.35
C LYS A 107 17.00 -3.04 27.84
N ASN A 108 16.72 -4.21 28.41
CA ASN A 108 17.74 -5.14 28.90
C ASN A 108 18.32 -6.06 27.80
N MET A 109 17.78 -6.00 26.58
CA MET A 109 18.41 -6.61 25.40
C MET A 109 19.42 -5.64 24.78
N SER A 110 20.55 -6.17 24.33
CA SER A 110 21.45 -5.50 23.39
C SER A 110 20.79 -5.30 22.03
N ALA A 111 21.34 -4.39 21.21
CA ALA A 111 20.86 -4.19 19.83
C ALA A 111 20.93 -5.49 19.03
N SER A 112 22.04 -6.24 19.12
CA SER A 112 22.21 -7.52 18.43
C SER A 112 21.21 -8.59 18.87
N GLU A 113 20.84 -8.62 20.16
CA GLU A 113 19.81 -9.54 20.65
C GLU A 113 18.43 -9.19 20.09
N ARG A 114 18.08 -7.89 20.03
CA ARG A 114 16.83 -7.42 19.40
C ARG A 114 16.76 -7.81 17.92
N THR A 115 17.84 -7.60 17.16
CA THR A 115 17.94 -8.03 15.76
C THR A 115 17.77 -9.55 15.64
N ALA A 116 18.44 -10.32 16.50
CA ALA A 116 18.41 -11.77 16.45
C ALA A 116 17.00 -12.35 16.71
N VAL A 117 16.28 -11.85 17.72
CA VAL A 117 14.90 -12.32 18.00
C VAL A 117 13.91 -11.88 16.91
N ALA A 118 14.09 -10.68 16.35
CA ALA A 118 13.28 -10.20 15.23
C ALA A 118 13.43 -11.12 14.01
N GLN A 119 14.67 -11.49 13.68
CA GLN A 119 14.96 -12.47 12.61
C GLN A 119 14.34 -13.83 12.91
N TYR A 120 14.47 -14.34 14.14
CA TYR A 120 13.89 -15.63 14.52
C TYR A 120 12.36 -15.64 14.37
N PHE A 121 11.64 -14.72 15.01
CA PHE A 121 10.18 -14.72 14.97
C PHE A 121 9.63 -14.42 13.57
N SER A 122 10.32 -13.59 12.78
CA SER A 122 9.93 -13.33 11.38
C SER A 122 10.06 -14.56 10.48
N SER A 123 10.96 -15.50 10.80
CA SER A 123 11.14 -16.75 10.07
C SER A 123 10.05 -17.80 10.37
N LEU A 124 9.31 -17.64 11.46
CA LEU A 124 8.20 -18.53 11.80
C LEU A 124 7.02 -18.31 10.85
N PRO A 125 6.13 -19.31 10.67
CA PRO A 125 5.00 -19.21 9.76
C PRO A 125 4.14 -17.96 10.01
N ALA A 126 3.92 -17.16 8.97
CA ALA A 126 2.97 -16.07 8.97
C ALA A 126 1.53 -16.59 9.08
N PRO A 127 0.59 -15.81 9.64
CA PRO A 127 -0.78 -16.26 9.73
C PRO A 127 -1.34 -16.29 8.31
N LYS A 128 -2.17 -17.29 8.01
CA LYS A 128 -3.06 -17.13 6.87
C LYS A 128 -3.95 -15.93 7.16
N GLY A 129 -4.14 -15.04 6.19
CA GLY A 129 -5.13 -13.97 6.32
C GLY A 129 -6.47 -14.56 6.74
N ILE A 130 -7.28 -13.80 7.49
CA ILE A 130 -8.63 -14.27 7.80
C ILE A 130 -9.40 -14.40 6.49
N ARG A 131 -10.34 -15.35 6.43
CA ARG A 131 -11.22 -15.49 5.26
C ARG A 131 -11.94 -14.16 5.09
N THR A 132 -11.57 -13.42 4.06
CA THR A 132 -12.25 -12.18 3.72
C THR A 132 -13.68 -12.55 3.36
N GLN A 133 -14.64 -12.00 4.10
CA GLN A 133 -15.92 -11.72 3.47
C GLN A 133 -15.60 -10.87 2.22
N ASP A 134 -16.20 -11.22 1.10
CA ASP A 134 -16.11 -10.36 -0.07
C ASP A 134 -16.50 -8.94 0.37
N PRO A 135 -15.75 -7.87 0.05
CA PRO A 135 -16.20 -6.51 0.33
C PRO A 135 -17.65 -6.25 -0.12
N ALA A 136 -18.15 -6.92 -1.17
CA ALA A 136 -19.54 -6.87 -1.61
C ALA A 136 -20.57 -7.48 -0.63
N ASP A 137 -20.11 -8.26 0.34
CA ASP A 137 -20.92 -8.90 1.37
C ASP A 137 -20.85 -8.18 2.73
N ALA A 138 -19.85 -7.30 2.92
CA ALA A 138 -19.77 -6.47 4.12
C ALA A 138 -20.94 -5.46 4.15
N THR A 139 -21.74 -5.51 5.22
CA THR A 139 -22.87 -4.59 5.41
C THR A 139 -22.49 -3.44 6.34
N PRO A 140 -23.11 -2.25 6.22
CA PRO A 140 -22.84 -1.13 7.13
C PRO A 140 -23.11 -1.42 8.61
N SER A 141 -23.93 -2.44 8.92
CA SER A 141 -24.20 -2.88 10.29
C SER A 141 -23.06 -3.70 10.91
N ASP A 142 -22.23 -4.35 10.09
CA ASP A 142 -20.98 -4.97 10.54
C ASP A 142 -19.83 -3.98 10.36
N SER A 143 -19.70 -3.04 11.30
CA SER A 143 -18.72 -1.95 11.22
C SER A 143 -17.28 -2.46 11.15
N GLY A 144 -16.97 -3.58 11.79
CA GLY A 144 -15.66 -4.23 11.76
C GLY A 144 -15.30 -4.69 10.36
N ALA A 145 -16.16 -5.50 9.74
CA ALA A 145 -15.96 -5.95 8.35
C ALA A 145 -15.98 -4.80 7.35
N TRP A 146 -16.87 -3.83 7.55
CA TRP A 146 -16.99 -2.65 6.69
C TRP A 146 -15.72 -1.80 6.68
N LEU A 147 -15.20 -1.42 7.85
CA LEU A 147 -13.97 -0.63 7.95
C LEU A 147 -12.75 -1.43 7.49
N ALA A 148 -12.72 -2.73 7.77
CA ALA A 148 -11.64 -3.59 7.33
C ALA A 148 -11.53 -3.67 5.81
N THR A 149 -12.65 -3.79 5.09
CA THR A 149 -12.68 -4.14 3.66
C THR A 149 -13.06 -2.99 2.72
N ARG A 150 -13.78 -1.98 3.20
CA ARG A 150 -14.25 -0.82 2.42
C ARG A 150 -13.70 0.51 2.93
N GLY A 151 -13.60 0.67 4.24
CA GLY A 151 -13.22 1.92 4.89
C GLY A 151 -14.38 2.92 4.96
N ARG A 152 -14.04 4.19 5.20
CA ARG A 152 -14.98 5.31 5.34
C ARG A 152 -14.44 6.53 4.60
N TRP A 153 -14.51 6.51 3.28
CA TRP A 153 -13.87 7.50 2.41
C TRP A 153 -14.44 8.93 2.49
N GLN A 154 -15.65 9.10 3.02
CA GLN A 154 -16.18 10.43 3.35
C GLN A 154 -15.36 11.13 4.46
N GLN A 155 -14.56 10.37 5.21
CA GLN A 155 -13.63 10.87 6.23
C GLN A 155 -12.16 10.62 5.81
N ASP A 156 -11.92 10.32 4.53
CA ASP A 156 -10.61 9.92 4.01
C ASP A 156 -9.97 8.78 4.80
N LEU A 157 -10.78 7.81 5.24
CA LEU A 157 -10.32 6.61 5.92
C LEU A 157 -10.33 5.43 4.93
N PRO A 158 -9.17 5.00 4.40
CA PRO A 158 -9.08 3.80 3.59
C PRO A 158 -9.47 2.54 4.37
N ALA A 159 -9.78 1.47 3.64
CA ALA A 159 -9.96 0.16 4.25
C ALA A 159 -8.63 -0.34 4.82
N CYS A 160 -8.64 -1.03 5.96
CA CYS A 160 -7.40 -1.50 6.58
C CYS A 160 -6.62 -2.45 5.65
N VAL A 161 -7.33 -3.31 4.88
CA VAL A 161 -6.70 -4.24 3.91
C VAL A 161 -5.95 -3.55 2.77
N GLN A 162 -6.20 -2.26 2.50
CA GLN A 162 -5.47 -1.51 1.45
C GLN A 162 -4.02 -1.22 1.83
N CYS A 163 -3.68 -1.29 3.12
CA CYS A 163 -2.30 -1.22 3.60
C CYS A 163 -1.84 -2.55 4.21
N HIS A 164 -2.71 -3.23 4.96
CA HIS A 164 -2.40 -4.47 5.66
C HIS A 164 -2.62 -5.74 4.83
N GLY A 165 -2.89 -5.59 3.53
CA GLY A 165 -3.02 -6.70 2.58
C GLY A 165 -4.32 -7.50 2.70
N PRO A 166 -4.56 -8.43 1.76
CA PRO A 166 -5.77 -9.24 1.73
C PRO A 166 -5.95 -10.03 3.03
N GLY A 167 -7.13 -9.90 3.64
CA GLY A 167 -7.43 -10.54 4.92
C GLY A 167 -6.54 -10.11 6.08
N GLY A 168 -5.83 -8.99 5.98
CA GLY A 168 -4.90 -8.53 7.01
C GLY A 168 -3.62 -9.37 7.12
N ALA A 169 -3.19 -10.03 6.03
CA ALA A 169 -2.00 -10.90 6.02
C ALA A 169 -0.66 -10.14 6.09
N GLY A 170 -0.66 -8.81 6.00
CA GLY A 170 0.55 -7.97 5.95
C GLY A 170 1.11 -7.80 4.53
N VAL A 171 1.97 -6.80 4.34
CA VAL A 171 2.61 -6.45 3.06
C VAL A 171 4.06 -6.04 3.28
N GLY A 172 4.98 -6.91 2.88
CA GLY A 172 6.42 -6.69 3.06
C GLY A 172 6.80 -6.39 4.52
N ALA A 173 7.89 -5.66 4.72
CA ALA A 173 8.38 -5.34 6.06
C ALA A 173 7.61 -4.21 6.77
N ALA A 174 7.09 -3.23 6.01
CA ALA A 174 6.53 -2.00 6.58
C ALA A 174 5.07 -2.12 7.08
N PHE A 175 4.30 -3.07 6.55
CA PHE A 175 2.88 -3.20 6.86
C PHE A 175 2.62 -4.56 7.53
N PRO A 176 2.57 -4.61 8.87
CA PRO A 176 2.49 -5.87 9.60
C PRO A 176 1.13 -6.56 9.40
N PRO A 177 1.07 -7.90 9.57
CA PRO A 177 -0.19 -8.62 9.60
C PRO A 177 -1.06 -8.20 10.80
N LEU A 178 -2.37 -8.09 10.55
CA LEU A 178 -3.41 -7.93 11.56
C LEU A 178 -4.11 -9.26 11.87
N ALA A 179 -4.20 -10.15 10.88
CA ALA A 179 -4.88 -11.44 10.99
C ALA A 179 -4.34 -12.27 12.16
N GLY A 180 -5.26 -12.76 13.00
CA GLY A 180 -4.95 -13.61 14.14
C GLY A 180 -4.22 -12.90 15.29
N GLN A 181 -4.06 -11.57 15.24
CA GLN A 181 -3.60 -10.82 16.41
C GLN A 181 -4.71 -10.75 17.46
N PRO A 182 -4.41 -10.81 18.77
CA PRO A 182 -5.42 -10.65 19.80
C PRO A 182 -6.19 -9.32 19.68
N ALA A 183 -7.52 -9.36 19.83
CA ALA A 183 -8.36 -8.16 19.75
C ALA A 183 -7.89 -7.09 20.75
N ALA A 184 -7.66 -7.48 22.01
CA ALA A 184 -7.15 -6.58 23.05
C ALA A 184 -5.83 -5.91 22.65
N TYR A 185 -4.95 -6.63 21.93
CA TYR A 185 -3.70 -6.05 21.44
C TYR A 185 -3.97 -5.00 20.36
N ILE A 186 -4.77 -5.32 19.33
CA ILE A 186 -5.10 -4.40 18.23
C ILE A 186 -5.76 -3.14 18.79
N GLU A 187 -6.74 -3.29 19.67
CA GLU A 187 -7.46 -2.19 20.29
C GLU A 187 -6.51 -1.30 21.12
N ALA A 188 -5.62 -1.91 21.91
CA ALA A 188 -4.59 -1.17 22.66
C ALA A 188 -3.63 -0.41 21.73
N GLN A 189 -3.30 -0.96 20.56
CA GLN A 189 -2.41 -0.29 19.60
C GLN A 189 -3.08 0.94 18.97
N LEU A 190 -4.34 0.81 18.55
CA LEU A 190 -5.12 1.92 18.00
C LEU A 190 -5.27 3.05 19.02
N ASN A 191 -5.58 2.70 20.28
CA ASN A 191 -5.61 3.66 21.38
C ASN A 191 -4.25 4.29 21.66
N ALA A 192 -3.16 3.52 21.62
CA ALA A 192 -1.82 4.08 21.84
C ALA A 192 -1.44 5.13 20.79
N TRP A 193 -1.75 4.90 19.51
CA TRP A 193 -1.55 5.92 18.47
C TRP A 193 -2.46 7.13 18.62
N LYS A 194 -3.75 6.93 18.92
CA LYS A 194 -4.70 8.02 19.18
C LYS A 194 -4.27 8.93 20.32
N ASN A 195 -3.58 8.38 21.33
CA ASN A 195 -3.11 9.09 22.50
C ASN A 195 -1.60 9.43 22.48
N GLY A 196 -0.91 9.25 21.36
CA GLY A 196 0.52 9.60 21.23
C GLY A 196 1.50 8.74 22.04
N LYS A 197 1.07 7.59 22.59
CA LYS A 197 1.89 6.66 23.39
C LYS A 197 2.67 5.65 22.56
N ARG A 198 2.57 5.76 21.24
CA ARG A 198 3.26 4.91 20.26
C ARG A 198 3.81 5.80 19.15
N PRO A 199 5.06 5.57 18.71
CA PRO A 199 5.65 6.43 17.68
C PRO A 199 4.80 6.38 16.39
N PRO A 200 4.75 7.50 15.66
CA PRO A 200 3.88 7.64 14.50
C PRO A 200 4.24 6.67 13.36
N GLY A 201 5.50 6.23 13.31
CA GLY A 201 6.02 5.43 12.21
C GLY A 201 6.09 6.23 10.89
N PRO A 202 6.34 5.55 9.77
CA PRO A 202 6.40 6.19 8.45
C PRO A 202 5.12 6.97 8.14
N LEU A 203 5.30 8.25 7.76
CA LEU A 203 4.22 9.18 7.35
C LEU A 203 3.09 9.38 8.38
N ALA A 204 3.27 8.98 9.65
CA ALA A 204 2.22 9.04 10.67
C ALA A 204 0.87 8.43 10.24
N LEU A 205 0.90 7.37 9.40
CA LEU A 205 -0.29 6.76 8.82
C LEU A 205 -1.26 6.23 9.88
N MET A 206 -0.75 5.44 10.84
CA MET A 206 -1.60 4.82 11.85
C MET A 206 -2.17 5.83 12.88
N PRO A 207 -1.44 6.87 13.33
CA PRO A 207 -2.05 8.00 14.04
C PRO A 207 -3.19 8.66 13.27
N ALA A 208 -3.02 8.92 11.97
CA ALA A 208 -4.06 9.53 11.14
C ALA A 208 -5.28 8.61 10.94
N VAL A 209 -5.08 7.29 10.91
CA VAL A 209 -6.17 6.31 10.91
C VAL A 209 -6.87 6.29 12.27
N ALA A 210 -6.11 6.16 13.37
CA ALA A 210 -6.65 6.02 14.71
C ALA A 210 -7.45 7.26 15.16
N SER A 211 -7.05 8.46 14.74
CA SER A 211 -7.79 9.71 15.05
C SER A 211 -9.17 9.77 14.39
N LYS A 212 -9.42 8.98 13.34
CA LYS A 212 -10.69 8.90 12.61
C LYS A 212 -11.61 7.77 13.11
N LEU A 213 -11.15 6.98 14.08
CA LEU A 213 -11.90 5.85 14.64
C LEU A 213 -12.51 6.23 16.00
N SER A 214 -13.80 5.95 16.15
CA SER A 214 -14.44 5.90 17.47
C SER A 214 -13.96 4.67 18.24
N ASP A 215 -14.19 4.64 19.56
CA ASP A 215 -13.79 3.49 20.38
C ASP A 215 -14.57 2.22 19.97
N ALA A 216 -15.83 2.39 19.56
CA ALA A 216 -16.64 1.31 18.98
C ALA A 216 -16.06 0.82 17.64
N ASP A 217 -15.56 1.72 16.78
CA ASP A 217 -14.90 1.34 15.53
C ASP A 217 -13.62 0.54 15.83
N MET A 218 -12.79 0.99 16.78
CA MET A 218 -11.55 0.32 17.18
C MET A 218 -11.81 -1.09 17.71
N HIS A 219 -12.81 -1.23 18.58
CA HIS A 219 -13.22 -2.52 19.12
C HIS A 219 -13.72 -3.46 18.01
N ALA A 220 -14.57 -2.97 17.10
CA ALA A 220 -15.13 -3.78 16.02
C ALA A 220 -14.07 -4.30 15.05
N VAL A 221 -13.11 -3.46 14.63
CA VAL A 221 -12.03 -3.91 13.74
C VAL A 221 -11.05 -4.85 14.45
N ALA A 222 -10.83 -4.65 15.75
CA ALA A 222 -10.02 -5.54 16.57
C ALA A 222 -10.63 -6.95 16.65
N LEU A 223 -11.94 -7.05 16.91
CA LEU A 223 -12.66 -8.32 16.87
C LEU A 223 -12.65 -8.96 15.48
N TYR A 224 -12.80 -8.17 14.42
CA TYR A 224 -12.75 -8.67 13.04
C TYR A 224 -11.43 -9.37 12.73
N TYR A 225 -10.29 -8.72 13.01
CA TYR A 225 -8.97 -9.28 12.70
C TYR A 225 -8.48 -10.36 13.68
N ALA A 226 -9.05 -10.41 14.90
CA ALA A 226 -8.74 -11.44 15.89
C ALA A 226 -9.36 -12.81 15.57
N GLN A 227 -10.25 -12.88 14.59
CA GLN A 227 -10.80 -14.14 14.11
C GLN A 227 -9.65 -15.07 13.65
N GLN A 228 -9.75 -16.35 13.99
CA GLN A 228 -8.79 -17.34 13.52
C GLN A 228 -9.03 -17.63 12.03
N PRO A 229 -7.97 -17.82 11.22
CA PRO A 229 -8.13 -18.31 9.86
C PRO A 229 -8.80 -19.69 9.91
N SER A 230 -10.02 -19.80 9.37
CA SER A 230 -10.72 -21.09 9.34
C SER A 230 -9.97 -22.08 8.43
N PRO A 231 -9.90 -23.38 8.78
CA PRO A 231 -9.60 -24.43 7.81
C PRO A 231 -10.63 -24.35 6.67
N GLU A 232 -10.24 -24.71 5.44
CA GLU A 232 -11.16 -24.80 4.31
C GLU A 232 -12.31 -25.75 4.64
N ALA A 233 -13.47 -25.19 4.99
CA ALA A 233 -14.67 -25.98 5.24
C ALA A 233 -15.43 -26.15 3.92
N GLY A 234 -15.23 -27.31 3.30
CA GLY A 234 -16.34 -27.99 2.65
C GLY A 234 -17.47 -28.20 3.65
N ALA A 235 -18.70 -27.93 3.20
CA ALA A 235 -19.98 -28.39 3.74
C ALA A 235 -20.16 -28.43 5.27
N ALA A 236 -20.87 -27.44 5.83
CA ALA A 236 -22.12 -27.66 6.58
C ALA A 236 -22.59 -26.33 7.19
N ALA A 237 -23.73 -25.85 6.70
CA ALA A 237 -24.51 -24.80 7.35
C ALA A 237 -25.31 -25.42 8.51
N GLY A 238 -25.26 -24.78 9.67
CA GLY A 238 -26.08 -25.10 10.83
C GLY A 238 -26.30 -23.84 11.66
N ALA A 239 -27.56 -23.44 11.75
CA ALA A 239 -28.03 -22.13 12.18
C ALA A 239 -27.81 -21.81 13.67
N SER A 240 -27.73 -20.51 13.96
CA SER A 240 -28.24 -19.93 15.21
C SER A 240 -28.50 -18.44 15.00
N GLN A 241 -29.78 -18.06 14.94
CA GLN A 241 -30.24 -16.68 15.00
C GLN A 241 -30.42 -16.28 16.47
N ALA A 242 -29.90 -15.11 16.84
CA ALA A 242 -30.35 -14.39 18.02
C ALA A 242 -30.60 -12.93 17.64
N SER A 243 -31.85 -12.53 17.77
CA SER A 243 -32.42 -11.22 17.52
C SER A 243 -31.98 -10.18 18.55
N ALA A 244 -31.63 -8.97 18.11
CA ALA A 244 -31.60 -7.78 18.95
C ALA A 244 -32.45 -6.68 18.30
N GLN A 245 -33.49 -6.26 19.03
CA GLN A 245 -34.45 -5.23 18.67
C GLN A 245 -33.81 -3.85 18.55
N ALA A 246 -34.22 -3.14 17.51
CA ALA A 246 -33.96 -1.72 17.32
C ALA A 246 -34.82 -0.87 18.27
N ALA A 247 -34.19 0.03 19.01
CA ALA A 247 -34.86 1.14 19.67
C ALA A 247 -34.64 2.40 18.82
N ALA A 248 -35.74 2.94 18.29
CA ALA A 248 -35.82 4.24 17.65
C ALA A 248 -36.01 5.35 18.69
N GLN A 249 -35.53 6.58 18.38
CA GLN A 249 -36.15 7.91 18.58
C GLN A 249 -35.08 9.05 18.57
N PRO A 250 -35.43 10.36 18.45
CA PRO A 250 -35.85 11.02 17.21
C PRO A 250 -35.11 12.34 16.88
N ALA A 251 -35.35 12.79 15.64
CA ALA A 251 -35.22 14.10 14.98
C ALA A 251 -34.77 15.38 15.73
N SER A 252 -33.66 15.96 15.20
CA SER A 252 -33.42 17.35 14.71
C SER A 252 -33.69 18.61 15.55
N GLN A 253 -32.67 19.50 15.54
CA GLN A 253 -32.75 20.97 15.69
C GLN A 253 -31.69 21.65 14.78
N PRO A 254 -31.87 22.94 14.40
CA PRO A 254 -31.56 23.48 13.08
C PRO A 254 -30.15 24.12 12.94
N GLN A 255 -29.57 24.02 11.75
CA GLN A 255 -28.35 24.73 11.36
C GLN A 255 -28.69 26.06 10.67
N ALA A 256 -28.02 27.13 11.11
CA ALA A 256 -28.04 28.44 10.47
C ALA A 256 -27.00 28.52 9.33
N ASP A 257 -27.37 29.28 8.30
CA ASP A 257 -26.69 29.52 7.03
C ASP A 257 -25.22 29.95 7.11
N SER A 258 -24.39 29.48 6.16
CA SER A 258 -24.02 30.28 4.97
C SER A 258 -22.75 29.77 4.27
N SER A 259 -22.91 29.27 3.04
CA SER A 259 -22.14 29.63 1.84
C SER A 259 -22.40 28.62 0.72
N ASN A 260 -22.57 29.13 -0.50
CA ASN A 260 -22.91 28.38 -1.71
C ASN A 260 -21.85 27.32 -2.06
N HIS A 261 -21.97 26.14 -1.46
CA HIS A 261 -21.31 24.92 -1.92
C HIS A 261 -22.37 24.03 -2.53
N ALA A 262 -22.26 23.74 -3.84
CA ALA A 262 -23.10 22.76 -4.49
C ALA A 262 -23.09 21.47 -3.64
N THR A 263 -24.28 21.02 -3.22
CA THR A 263 -24.41 19.82 -2.39
C THR A 263 -23.68 18.65 -3.06
N PRO A 264 -22.73 17.99 -2.39
CA PRO A 264 -22.02 16.84 -2.95
C PRO A 264 -23.02 15.77 -3.41
N PHE A 265 -22.73 15.12 -4.54
CA PHE A 265 -23.56 14.02 -5.02
C PHE A 265 -23.64 12.90 -3.96
N GLN A 266 -24.86 12.49 -3.62
CA GLN A 266 -25.10 11.42 -2.66
C GLN A 266 -25.20 10.09 -3.40
N LEU A 267 -24.28 9.19 -3.07
CA LEU A 267 -24.30 7.81 -3.56
C LEU A 267 -25.52 7.06 -3.00
N PRO A 268 -26.10 6.12 -3.77
CA PRO A 268 -27.09 5.21 -3.21
C PRO A 268 -26.47 4.41 -2.04
N PRO A 269 -27.20 4.24 -0.92
CA PRO A 269 -26.73 3.37 0.16
C PRO A 269 -26.72 1.91 -0.31
N GLU A 270 -25.83 1.09 0.25
CA GLU A 270 -25.76 -0.35 -0.07
C GLU A 270 -27.09 -1.08 0.16
N SER A 271 -27.86 -0.66 1.17
CA SER A 271 -29.18 -1.21 1.45
C SER A 271 -30.20 -0.96 0.34
N ALA A 272 -29.95 -0.01 -0.57
CA ALA A 272 -30.78 0.26 -1.74
C ALA A 272 -30.32 -0.52 -2.99
N MET A 273 -29.34 -1.41 -2.89
CA MET A 273 -28.93 -2.26 -4.00
C MET A 273 -30.11 -3.17 -4.42
N PRO A 274 -30.50 -3.17 -5.71
CA PRO A 274 -31.59 -4.03 -6.16
C PRO A 274 -31.27 -5.52 -5.93
N GLY A 275 -32.30 -6.32 -5.64
CA GLY A 275 -32.18 -7.77 -5.63
C GLY A 275 -32.13 -8.39 -7.03
N GLY A 276 -32.23 -9.71 -7.10
CA GLY A 276 -32.32 -10.46 -8.36
C GLY A 276 -31.06 -10.38 -9.22
N ASP A 277 -31.20 -10.66 -10.51
CA ASP A 277 -30.05 -10.78 -11.42
C ASP A 277 -29.36 -9.44 -11.70
N PHE A 278 -30.11 -8.33 -11.68
CA PHE A 278 -29.51 -7.01 -11.78
C PHE A 278 -28.58 -6.72 -10.58
N GLY A 279 -29.02 -7.01 -9.35
CA GLY A 279 -28.18 -6.91 -8.16
C GLY A 279 -26.91 -7.76 -8.24
N LYS A 280 -27.01 -8.99 -8.73
CA LYS A 280 -25.84 -9.86 -8.96
C LYS A 280 -24.85 -9.25 -9.96
N SER A 281 -25.35 -8.64 -11.04
CA SER A 281 -24.53 -7.94 -12.03
C SER A 281 -23.81 -6.73 -11.42
N VAL A 282 -24.50 -5.94 -10.60
CA VAL A 282 -23.91 -4.80 -9.85
C VAL A 282 -22.79 -5.28 -8.94
N LYS A 283 -23.01 -6.34 -8.14
CA LYS A 283 -21.98 -6.93 -7.27
C LYS A 283 -20.78 -7.47 -8.05
N LEU A 284 -21.02 -8.16 -9.16
CA LEU A 284 -19.96 -8.64 -10.03
C LEU A 284 -19.15 -7.48 -10.64
N GLY A 285 -19.83 -6.39 -11.03
CA GLY A 285 -19.18 -5.20 -11.53
C GLY A 285 -18.24 -4.56 -10.50
N GLU A 286 -18.69 -4.45 -9.24
CA GLU A 286 -17.83 -4.01 -8.13
C GLU A 286 -16.64 -4.95 -7.92
N GLN A 287 -16.85 -6.27 -8.01
CA GLN A 287 -15.75 -7.25 -7.90
C GLN A 287 -14.71 -7.12 -9.00
N ILE A 288 -15.14 -7.01 -10.26
CA ILE A 288 -14.23 -6.76 -11.37
C ILE A 288 -13.48 -5.44 -11.16
N PHE A 289 -14.15 -4.42 -10.61
CA PHE A 289 -13.53 -3.12 -10.41
C PHE A 289 -12.43 -3.13 -9.33
N ARG A 290 -12.66 -3.85 -8.23
CA ARG A 290 -11.70 -4.01 -7.12
C ARG A 290 -10.59 -4.99 -7.46
N ASN A 291 -10.94 -6.11 -8.09
CA ASN A 291 -10.11 -7.30 -8.29
C ASN A 291 -10.01 -7.66 -9.78
N THR A 292 -9.61 -6.71 -10.63
CA THR A 292 -9.72 -6.84 -12.09
C THR A 292 -8.92 -8.00 -12.65
N GLY A 293 -7.70 -8.22 -12.15
CA GLY A 293 -6.89 -9.38 -12.57
C GLY A 293 -7.53 -10.73 -12.24
N GLN A 294 -8.32 -10.82 -11.16
CA GLN A 294 -8.99 -12.05 -10.74
C GLN A 294 -10.23 -12.35 -11.59
N TYR A 295 -11.09 -11.35 -11.81
CA TYR A 295 -12.38 -11.56 -12.48
C TYR A 295 -12.37 -11.27 -13.98
N ALA A 296 -11.35 -10.55 -14.47
CA ALA A 296 -11.19 -10.18 -15.87
C ALA A 296 -9.76 -10.43 -16.39
N GLY A 297 -9.01 -11.34 -15.77
CA GLY A 297 -7.59 -11.60 -16.08
C GLY A 297 -7.29 -11.87 -17.57
N LYS A 298 -8.23 -12.48 -18.30
CA LYS A 298 -8.11 -12.71 -19.77
C LYS A 298 -7.98 -11.42 -20.59
N PHE A 299 -8.30 -10.27 -20.01
CA PHE A 299 -8.28 -8.95 -20.63
C PHE A 299 -7.23 -8.00 -20.04
N VAL A 300 -6.45 -8.43 -19.04
CA VAL A 300 -5.49 -7.61 -18.30
C VAL A 300 -4.08 -8.10 -18.60
N GLY A 301 -3.18 -7.19 -19.02
CA GLY A 301 -1.79 -7.51 -19.33
C GLY A 301 -0.79 -7.03 -18.27
N ASN A 302 -1.26 -6.40 -17.20
CA ASN A 302 -0.42 -5.90 -16.11
C ASN A 302 -0.93 -6.37 -14.74
N SER A 303 -0.51 -5.72 -13.64
CA SER A 303 -0.94 -6.08 -12.27
C SER A 303 -1.81 -5.02 -11.62
N LEU A 304 -2.49 -4.19 -12.40
CA LEU A 304 -3.39 -3.16 -11.89
C LEU A 304 -4.82 -3.70 -11.74
N SER A 305 -5.61 -2.97 -10.97
CA SER A 305 -7.07 -3.04 -10.86
C SER A 305 -7.66 -1.64 -11.11
N CYS A 306 -8.90 -1.56 -11.55
CA CYS A 306 -9.57 -0.28 -11.78
C CYS A 306 -9.57 0.60 -10.52
N ALA A 307 -9.78 -0.02 -9.35
CA ALA A 307 -9.77 0.66 -8.05
C ALA A 307 -8.43 1.32 -7.66
N ASN A 308 -7.31 1.01 -8.34
CA ASN A 308 -6.03 1.66 -8.05
C ASN A 308 -5.99 3.14 -8.48
N CYS A 309 -6.76 3.53 -9.50
CA CYS A 309 -6.84 4.92 -9.98
C CYS A 309 -8.21 5.55 -9.74
N HIS A 310 -9.19 4.73 -9.38
CA HIS A 310 -10.57 5.10 -9.13
C HIS A 310 -10.95 4.68 -7.70
N LEU A 311 -10.54 5.50 -6.74
CA LEU A 311 -10.57 5.14 -5.33
C LEU A 311 -12.00 4.87 -4.82
N ASP A 312 -12.07 4.12 -3.72
CA ASP A 312 -13.33 3.60 -3.16
C ASP A 312 -14.17 2.84 -4.21
N ALA A 313 -13.51 2.03 -5.04
CA ALA A 313 -14.11 1.35 -6.17
C ALA A 313 -14.93 2.28 -7.10
N GLY A 314 -14.41 3.47 -7.38
CA GLY A 314 -15.06 4.43 -8.26
C GLY A 314 -16.15 5.27 -7.61
N ARG A 315 -16.24 5.26 -6.27
CA ARG A 315 -17.17 6.09 -5.49
C ARG A 315 -16.58 7.44 -5.10
N LYS A 316 -15.25 7.52 -4.90
CA LYS A 316 -14.61 8.73 -4.36
C LYS A 316 -14.59 9.87 -5.39
N ALA A 317 -15.16 11.01 -5.00
CA ALA A 317 -15.04 12.28 -5.73
C ALA A 317 -13.57 12.67 -5.90
N ASN A 318 -13.24 13.38 -7.00
CA ASN A 318 -11.88 13.79 -7.35
C ASN A 318 -10.91 12.62 -7.62
N SER A 319 -11.45 11.41 -7.77
CA SER A 319 -10.73 10.19 -8.16
C SER A 319 -11.37 9.56 -9.41
N SER A 320 -11.84 10.39 -10.34
CA SER A 320 -12.57 9.95 -11.54
C SER A 320 -13.71 8.97 -11.24
N PRO A 321 -14.69 9.36 -10.40
CA PRO A 321 -15.75 8.44 -9.98
C PRO A 321 -16.65 7.97 -11.12
N LEU A 322 -17.16 6.74 -11.00
CA LEU A 322 -18.01 6.10 -12.00
C LEU A 322 -19.38 6.75 -12.12
N TRP A 323 -19.97 7.21 -11.02
CA TRP A 323 -21.27 7.88 -11.01
C TRP A 323 -21.26 9.14 -11.89
N ALA A 324 -20.17 9.91 -11.86
CA ALA A 324 -20.01 11.08 -12.71
C ALA A 324 -19.70 10.70 -14.16
N ALA A 325 -18.95 9.61 -14.35
CA ALA A 325 -18.57 9.13 -15.67
C ALA A 325 -19.81 8.63 -16.43
N PHE A 326 -20.63 7.77 -15.82
CA PHE A 326 -21.75 7.11 -16.50
C PHE A 326 -22.71 8.10 -17.17
N VAL A 327 -23.16 9.13 -16.44
CA VAL A 327 -24.09 10.16 -16.95
C VAL A 327 -23.46 11.15 -17.94
N SER A 328 -22.16 11.02 -18.19
CA SER A 328 -21.40 11.86 -19.12
C SER A 328 -21.20 11.21 -20.48
N TYR A 329 -21.68 9.99 -20.72
CA TYR A 329 -21.60 9.31 -22.01
C TYR A 329 -23.01 9.05 -22.58
N PRO A 330 -23.19 9.04 -23.92
CA PRO A 330 -22.15 9.16 -24.96
C PRO A 330 -21.46 10.53 -25.03
N ALA A 331 -20.20 10.55 -25.43
CA ALA A 331 -19.41 11.80 -25.53
C ALA A 331 -18.38 11.75 -26.64
N TYR A 332 -18.22 12.85 -27.36
CA TYR A 332 -17.13 13.04 -28.30
C TYR A 332 -15.77 13.04 -27.57
N ARG A 333 -14.81 12.31 -28.12
CA ARG A 333 -13.46 12.19 -27.56
C ARG A 333 -12.43 12.59 -28.61
N ALA A 334 -11.75 13.70 -28.36
CA ALA A 334 -10.65 14.16 -29.21
C ALA A 334 -9.53 13.10 -29.41
N LYS A 335 -9.32 12.24 -28.40
CA LYS A 335 -8.30 11.17 -28.44
C LYS A 335 -8.42 10.22 -29.65
N ASN A 336 -9.63 9.97 -30.13
CA ASN A 336 -9.91 9.05 -31.24
C ASN A 336 -10.84 9.66 -32.31
N GLY A 337 -11.26 10.92 -32.16
CA GLY A 337 -12.14 11.60 -33.12
C GLY A 337 -13.53 10.98 -33.23
N HIS A 338 -14.01 10.32 -32.17
CA HIS A 338 -15.23 9.51 -32.19
C HIS A 338 -16.16 9.86 -31.03
N VAL A 339 -17.47 9.64 -31.21
CA VAL A 339 -18.44 9.69 -30.11
C VAL A 339 -18.45 8.32 -29.44
N ASN A 340 -17.82 8.23 -28.28
CA ASN A 340 -17.75 7.00 -27.51
C ASN A 340 -19.03 6.81 -26.70
N THR A 341 -19.51 5.57 -26.67
CA THR A 341 -20.37 5.02 -25.62
C THR A 341 -19.57 4.80 -24.33
N PHE A 342 -20.28 4.50 -23.23
CA PHE A 342 -19.64 4.15 -21.97
C PHE A 342 -18.88 2.81 -22.05
N ALA A 343 -19.45 1.78 -22.72
CA ALA A 343 -18.75 0.53 -23.01
C ALA A 343 -17.43 0.74 -23.77
N GLU A 344 -17.43 1.55 -24.83
CA GLU A 344 -16.19 1.86 -25.57
C GLU A 344 -15.18 2.62 -24.70
N ARG A 345 -15.66 3.45 -23.76
CA ARG A 345 -14.77 4.11 -22.78
C ARG A 345 -14.08 3.08 -21.88
N LEU A 346 -14.81 2.08 -21.40
CA LEU A 346 -14.30 0.99 -20.58
C LEU A 346 -13.30 0.12 -21.37
N GLN A 347 -13.59 -0.21 -22.63
CA GLN A 347 -12.64 -0.90 -23.51
C GLN A 347 -11.31 -0.14 -23.62
N GLY A 348 -11.35 1.19 -23.72
CA GLY A 348 -10.15 2.02 -23.67
C GLY A 348 -9.34 1.84 -22.38
N CYS A 349 -9.99 1.71 -21.22
CA CYS A 349 -9.29 1.43 -19.97
C CYS A 349 -8.54 0.09 -20.01
N PHE A 350 -9.15 -0.96 -20.56
CA PHE A 350 -8.48 -2.27 -20.73
C PHE A 350 -7.27 -2.19 -21.66
N ASN A 351 -7.40 -1.52 -22.81
CA ASN A 351 -6.31 -1.39 -23.77
C ASN A 351 -5.12 -0.57 -23.24
N TYR A 352 -5.39 0.46 -22.44
CA TYR A 352 -4.36 1.42 -22.01
C TYR A 352 -3.93 1.22 -20.55
N SER A 353 -4.84 1.47 -19.60
CA SER A 353 -4.52 1.39 -18.17
C SER A 353 -4.22 -0.04 -17.73
N MET A 354 -4.93 -1.03 -18.26
CA MET A 354 -4.72 -2.44 -17.90
C MET A 354 -3.68 -3.14 -18.79
N ASN A 355 -3.08 -2.40 -19.74
CA ASN A 355 -2.13 -2.91 -20.73
C ASN A 355 -2.57 -4.23 -21.39
N GLY A 356 -3.86 -4.40 -21.61
CA GLY A 356 -4.45 -5.66 -22.04
C GLY A 356 -5.20 -5.54 -23.34
N LYS A 357 -6.22 -6.39 -23.51
CA LYS A 357 -7.09 -6.41 -24.67
C LYS A 357 -8.51 -6.11 -24.23
N ALA A 358 -9.15 -5.15 -24.87
CA ALA A 358 -10.54 -4.82 -24.62
C ALA A 358 -11.47 -6.05 -24.71
N PRO A 359 -12.37 -6.25 -23.74
CA PRO A 359 -13.50 -7.16 -23.90
C PRO A 359 -14.35 -6.77 -25.11
N PRO A 360 -14.94 -7.73 -25.85
CA PRO A 360 -15.95 -7.42 -26.87
C PRO A 360 -17.13 -6.64 -26.29
N LEU A 361 -17.77 -5.78 -27.10
CA LEU A 361 -19.01 -5.13 -26.69
C LEU A 361 -20.07 -6.19 -26.37
N GLY A 362 -20.77 -6.04 -25.25
CA GLY A 362 -21.71 -7.04 -24.73
C GLY A 362 -21.08 -8.21 -23.98
N ASP A 363 -19.75 -8.30 -23.83
CA ASP A 363 -19.13 -9.28 -22.94
C ASP A 363 -19.63 -9.08 -21.50
N PRO A 364 -19.92 -10.16 -20.74
CA PRO A 364 -20.41 -10.06 -19.37
C PRO A 364 -19.57 -9.18 -18.44
N VAL A 365 -18.26 -9.08 -18.68
CA VAL A 365 -17.36 -8.19 -17.92
C VAL A 365 -17.75 -6.73 -18.10
N LEU A 366 -18.01 -6.29 -19.34
CA LEU A 366 -18.45 -4.92 -19.59
C LEU A 366 -19.85 -4.68 -19.05
N VAL A 367 -20.78 -5.60 -19.31
CA VAL A 367 -22.17 -5.47 -18.81
C VAL A 367 -22.21 -5.31 -17.29
N ALA A 368 -21.39 -6.08 -16.55
CA ALA A 368 -21.30 -5.96 -15.10
C ALA A 368 -20.72 -4.61 -14.66
N LEU A 369 -19.63 -4.15 -15.29
CA LEU A 369 -19.05 -2.83 -15.02
C LEU A 369 -20.01 -1.68 -15.33
N GLU A 370 -20.78 -1.79 -16.41
CA GLU A 370 -21.81 -0.82 -16.79
C GLU A 370 -22.97 -0.85 -15.78
N SER A 371 -23.43 -2.02 -15.36
CA SER A 371 -24.48 -2.20 -14.35
C SER A 371 -24.08 -1.55 -13.02
N TYR A 372 -22.84 -1.78 -12.58
CA TYR A 372 -22.29 -1.16 -11.37
C TYR A 372 -22.21 0.37 -11.50
N SER A 373 -21.69 0.87 -12.62
CA SER A 373 -21.57 2.31 -12.86
C SER A 373 -22.93 3.00 -12.94
N TYR A 374 -23.92 2.35 -13.58
CA TYR A 374 -25.31 2.79 -13.62
C TYR A 374 -25.89 2.89 -12.21
N TRP A 375 -25.73 1.84 -11.40
CA TRP A 375 -26.26 1.84 -10.04
C TRP A 375 -25.65 2.96 -9.21
N LEU A 376 -24.32 3.14 -9.24
CA LEU A 376 -23.65 4.26 -8.56
C LEU A 376 -24.18 5.63 -9.00
N ALA A 377 -24.60 5.76 -10.27
CA ALA A 377 -25.15 6.98 -10.85
C ALA A 377 -26.64 7.21 -10.55
N THR A 378 -27.28 6.40 -9.70
CA THR A 378 -28.70 6.56 -9.35
C THR A 378 -28.97 7.98 -8.83
N GLY A 379 -29.87 8.70 -9.50
CA GLY A 379 -30.23 10.09 -9.17
C GLY A 379 -29.28 11.15 -9.73
N ALA A 380 -28.19 10.78 -10.42
CA ALA A 380 -27.30 11.74 -11.05
C ALA A 380 -27.94 12.35 -12.32
N PRO A 381 -27.84 13.68 -12.53
CA PRO A 381 -28.39 14.34 -13.70
C PRO A 381 -27.61 14.00 -14.98
N VAL A 382 -28.32 13.56 -16.03
CA VAL A 382 -27.75 13.27 -17.35
C VAL A 382 -27.22 14.56 -18.01
N GLY A 383 -25.98 14.52 -18.51
CA GLY A 383 -25.36 15.63 -19.25
C GLY A 383 -24.94 16.84 -18.40
N ALA A 384 -25.24 16.87 -17.10
CA ALA A 384 -24.87 17.98 -16.23
C ALA A 384 -23.43 17.87 -15.71
N LYS A 385 -22.86 19.02 -15.33
CA LYS A 385 -21.59 19.07 -14.61
C LYS A 385 -21.82 18.64 -13.17
N VAL A 386 -21.29 17.48 -12.79
CA VAL A 386 -21.34 17.00 -11.41
C VAL A 386 -20.03 17.33 -10.71
N ALA A 387 -20.11 18.00 -9.55
CA ALA A 387 -18.94 18.31 -8.72
C ALA A 387 -18.22 17.02 -8.33
N GLY A 388 -16.88 17.01 -8.33
CA GLY A 388 -16.09 15.81 -8.02
C GLY A 388 -15.81 14.87 -9.21
N LYS A 389 -16.27 15.22 -10.43
CA LYS A 389 -15.96 14.49 -11.66
C LYS A 389 -14.47 14.57 -12.00
N GLY A 390 -13.89 13.44 -12.39
CA GLY A 390 -12.50 13.37 -12.87
C GLY A 390 -11.47 13.54 -11.74
N TYR A 391 -10.26 13.95 -12.11
CA TYR A 391 -9.25 14.46 -11.18
C TYR A 391 -9.31 16.00 -11.20
N PRO A 392 -9.01 16.68 -10.08
CA PRO A 392 -8.95 18.12 -10.08
C PRO A 392 -7.81 18.59 -10.99
N LYS A 393 -8.05 19.69 -11.69
CA LYS A 393 -7.02 20.35 -12.48
C LYS A 393 -6.26 21.30 -11.58
N LEU A 394 -4.97 21.05 -11.41
CA LEU A 394 -4.10 21.97 -10.68
C LEU A 394 -3.79 23.20 -11.51
N PRO A 395 -3.53 24.36 -10.87
CA PRO A 395 -2.90 25.48 -11.56
C PRO A 395 -1.54 25.05 -12.13
N ALA A 396 -1.03 25.82 -13.08
CA ALA A 396 0.35 25.64 -13.54
C ALA A 396 1.31 25.77 -12.33
N PRO A 397 2.36 24.95 -12.25
CA PRO A 397 3.30 25.01 -11.14
C PRO A 397 4.04 26.35 -11.15
N ALA A 398 4.36 26.86 -9.97
CA ALA A 398 5.06 28.14 -9.83
C ALA A 398 6.48 28.07 -10.42
N GLU A 399 7.11 26.90 -10.30
CA GLU A 399 8.36 26.56 -10.97
C GLU A 399 8.13 25.43 -11.97
N LYS A 400 8.96 25.37 -13.02
CA LYS A 400 8.94 24.22 -13.94
C LYS A 400 9.09 22.94 -13.12
N ALA A 401 8.18 21.99 -13.34
CA ALA A 401 8.20 20.71 -12.64
C ALA A 401 9.54 19.98 -12.89
N ASP A 402 10.13 19.46 -11.82
CA ASP A 402 11.52 18.99 -11.82
C ASP A 402 11.65 17.54 -11.37
N TYR A 403 12.50 16.79 -12.08
CA TYR A 403 12.75 15.37 -11.81
C TYR A 403 13.41 15.15 -10.44
N ALA A 404 14.41 15.95 -10.07
CA ALA A 404 15.19 15.73 -8.86
C ALA A 404 14.41 16.14 -7.60
N ARG A 405 13.61 17.21 -7.66
CA ARG A 405 12.65 17.54 -6.60
C ARG A 405 11.58 16.46 -6.48
N GLY A 406 11.05 15.99 -7.61
CA GLY A 406 10.07 14.91 -7.64
C GLY A 406 10.57 13.61 -7.01
N ALA A 407 11.84 13.25 -7.27
CA ALA A 407 12.48 12.09 -6.67
C ALA A 407 12.53 12.18 -5.13
N LYS A 408 12.81 13.37 -4.57
CA LYS A 408 12.82 13.60 -3.12
C LYS A 408 11.42 13.45 -2.52
N VAL A 409 10.41 14.04 -3.17
CA VAL A 409 9.00 13.89 -2.75
C VAL A 409 8.60 12.41 -2.79
N TYR A 410 9.01 11.69 -3.84
CA TYR A 410 8.74 10.25 -3.98
C TYR A 410 9.36 9.42 -2.86
N GLU A 411 10.64 9.64 -2.56
CA GLU A 411 11.36 8.94 -1.49
C GLU A 411 10.68 9.18 -0.14
N GLN A 412 10.31 10.44 0.14
CA GLN A 412 9.71 10.84 1.42
C GLN A 412 8.27 10.33 1.59
N HIS A 413 7.46 10.34 0.53
CA HIS A 413 6.00 10.19 0.64
C HIS A 413 5.41 8.98 -0.08
N CYS A 414 6.16 8.31 -0.96
CA CYS A 414 5.61 7.31 -1.87
C CYS A 414 6.31 5.95 -1.78
N ALA A 415 7.65 5.93 -1.67
CA ALA A 415 8.47 4.72 -1.76
C ALA A 415 8.14 3.66 -0.70
N ALA A 416 7.70 4.09 0.49
CA ALA A 416 7.26 3.17 1.55
C ALA A 416 6.12 2.24 1.10
N CYS A 417 5.24 2.71 0.19
CA CYS A 417 4.14 1.93 -0.37
C CYS A 417 4.51 1.36 -1.74
N HIS A 418 4.97 2.21 -2.66
CA HIS A 418 5.16 1.86 -4.07
C HIS A 418 6.54 1.26 -4.39
N GLY A 419 7.43 1.13 -3.40
CA GLY A 419 8.79 0.63 -3.58
C GLY A 419 9.74 1.72 -4.08
N ALA A 420 11.04 1.55 -3.83
CA ALA A 420 12.06 2.52 -4.26
C ALA A 420 12.08 2.68 -5.79
N ASP A 421 11.81 1.61 -6.53
CA ASP A 421 11.82 1.56 -8.00
C ASP A 421 10.40 1.54 -8.58
N GLY A 422 9.39 1.98 -7.82
CA GLY A 422 8.01 2.09 -8.29
C GLY A 422 7.35 0.77 -8.68
N GLN A 423 7.93 -0.36 -8.27
CA GLN A 423 7.49 -1.72 -8.62
C GLN A 423 6.21 -2.16 -7.91
N GLY A 424 5.72 -1.38 -6.95
CA GLY A 424 4.58 -1.72 -6.10
C GLY A 424 4.92 -2.80 -5.07
N LYS A 425 3.91 -3.31 -4.37
CA LYS A 425 4.05 -4.44 -3.45
C LYS A 425 2.87 -5.38 -3.55
N THR A 426 3.15 -6.65 -3.31
CA THR A 426 2.17 -7.73 -3.33
C THR A 426 2.08 -8.44 -1.99
N SER A 427 0.94 -9.05 -1.71
CA SER A 427 0.73 -9.97 -0.60
C SER A 427 -0.15 -11.12 -1.06
N ASN A 428 0.27 -12.36 -0.80
CA ASN A 428 -0.41 -13.58 -1.26
C ASN A 428 -0.75 -13.59 -2.76
N GLY A 429 0.13 -13.07 -3.60
CA GLY A 429 -0.09 -12.98 -5.05
C GLY A 429 -1.01 -11.83 -5.50
N HIS A 430 -1.59 -11.06 -4.57
CA HIS A 430 -2.40 -9.87 -4.88
C HIS A 430 -1.55 -8.60 -4.81
N THR A 431 -1.70 -7.72 -5.79
CA THR A 431 -1.13 -6.37 -5.74
C THR A 431 -1.88 -5.53 -4.71
N VAL A 432 -1.16 -5.01 -3.71
CA VAL A 432 -1.71 -4.14 -2.68
C VAL A 432 -1.39 -2.68 -2.99
N PHE A 433 -0.11 -2.39 -3.23
CA PHE A 433 0.32 -1.10 -3.76
C PHE A 433 0.67 -1.26 -5.23
N PRO A 434 0.04 -0.52 -6.16
CA PRO A 434 0.24 -0.71 -7.58
C PRO A 434 1.65 -0.29 -8.01
N PRO A 435 2.24 -0.95 -9.02
CA PRO A 435 3.41 -0.43 -9.73
C PRO A 435 3.05 0.87 -10.45
N LEU A 436 3.90 1.88 -10.31
CA LEU A 436 3.70 3.22 -10.89
C LEU A 436 4.36 3.38 -12.27
N TRP A 437 5.42 2.60 -12.51
CA TRP A 437 6.10 2.49 -13.80
C TRP A 437 6.67 1.06 -13.97
N GLY A 438 7.46 0.84 -15.02
CA GLY A 438 7.99 -0.46 -15.39
C GLY A 438 6.95 -1.37 -16.04
N ALA A 439 7.37 -2.57 -16.43
CA ALA A 439 6.62 -3.49 -17.29
C ALA A 439 5.26 -3.95 -16.72
N ARG A 440 5.02 -3.78 -15.41
CA ARG A 440 3.79 -4.19 -14.72
C ARG A 440 2.82 -3.03 -14.44
N SER A 441 3.14 -1.80 -14.87
CA SER A 441 2.27 -0.63 -14.70
C SER A 441 1.36 -0.40 -15.92
N PHE A 442 0.69 0.75 -15.94
CA PHE A 442 -0.08 1.23 -17.10
C PHE A 442 0.86 1.62 -18.25
N ASN A 443 0.37 1.53 -19.49
CA ASN A 443 1.17 1.78 -20.68
C ASN A 443 1.21 3.27 -21.09
N TRP A 444 2.07 3.61 -22.06
CA TRP A 444 2.20 4.95 -22.66
C TRP A 444 0.95 5.44 -23.42
N GLY A 445 -0.13 4.66 -23.49
CA GLY A 445 -1.41 5.12 -24.01
C GLY A 445 -2.40 5.53 -22.92
N ALA A 446 -2.08 5.32 -21.64
CA ALA A 446 -3.00 5.55 -20.52
C ALA A 446 -3.04 7.02 -20.10
N GLY A 447 -4.22 7.49 -19.68
CA GLY A 447 -4.36 8.91 -19.27
C GLY A 447 -3.54 9.29 -18.03
N MET A 448 -3.12 8.33 -17.22
CA MET A 448 -2.30 8.55 -16.01
C MET A 448 -0.85 8.89 -16.34
N HIS A 449 -0.39 8.68 -17.58
CA HIS A 449 0.96 9.07 -18.02
C HIS A 449 1.09 10.57 -18.36
N GLU A 450 -0.03 11.30 -18.32
CA GLU A 450 -0.06 12.74 -18.57
C GLU A 450 0.19 13.40 -17.23
N THR A 451 1.26 14.18 -17.13
CA THR A 451 1.70 14.78 -15.86
C THR A 451 0.62 15.62 -15.19
N GLN A 452 -0.25 16.29 -15.97
CA GLN A 452 -1.40 17.03 -15.43
C GLN A 452 -2.43 16.13 -14.73
N ASN A 453 -2.74 14.96 -15.31
CA ASN A 453 -3.69 14.03 -14.71
C ASN A 453 -3.07 13.37 -13.48
N ALA A 454 -1.79 12.96 -13.58
CA ALA A 454 -1.04 12.39 -12.47
C ALA A 454 -0.95 13.38 -11.30
N ALA A 455 -0.54 14.63 -11.54
CA ALA A 455 -0.44 15.66 -10.50
C ALA A 455 -1.80 15.93 -9.83
N GLY A 456 -2.87 16.05 -10.62
CA GLY A 456 -4.23 16.21 -10.08
C GLY A 456 -4.69 15.03 -9.23
N PHE A 457 -4.43 13.80 -9.68
CA PHE A 457 -4.74 12.60 -8.91
C PHE A 457 -3.92 12.56 -7.61
N ILE A 458 -2.61 12.80 -7.69
CA ILE A 458 -1.67 12.77 -6.56
C ILE A 458 -2.06 13.82 -5.52
N LYS A 459 -2.23 15.09 -5.92
CA LYS A 459 -2.62 16.16 -4.99
C LYS A 459 -3.91 15.82 -4.24
N ALA A 460 -4.90 15.25 -4.91
CA ALA A 460 -6.19 14.99 -4.30
C ALA A 460 -6.26 13.70 -3.46
N ASN A 461 -5.41 12.72 -3.77
CA ASN A 461 -5.63 11.35 -3.30
C ASN A 461 -4.40 10.68 -2.68
N MET A 462 -3.22 11.28 -2.82
CA MET A 462 -1.95 10.72 -2.34
C MET A 462 -1.25 11.68 -1.36
N PRO A 463 -0.55 11.14 -0.34
CA PRO A 463 -0.52 9.72 0.07
C PRO A 463 -1.90 9.18 0.47
N LEU A 464 -2.09 7.86 0.40
CA LEU A 464 -3.41 7.24 0.58
C LEU A 464 -4.06 7.62 1.93
N GLY A 465 -5.26 8.21 1.90
CA GLY A 465 -5.95 8.70 3.11
C GLY A 465 -5.43 10.04 3.66
N LEU A 466 -4.40 10.60 3.02
CA LEU A 466 -3.75 11.88 3.32
C LEU A 466 -3.76 12.82 2.10
N GLY A 467 -4.77 12.70 1.24
CA GLY A 467 -4.94 13.58 0.09
C GLY A 467 -4.97 15.06 0.49
N GLY A 468 -4.39 15.91 -0.33
CA GLY A 468 -4.30 17.35 -0.11
C GLY A 468 -3.08 17.82 0.67
N THR A 469 -2.32 16.91 1.29
CA THR A 469 -1.14 17.23 2.13
C THR A 469 0.06 17.74 1.35
N LEU A 470 0.33 17.20 0.15
CA LEU A 470 1.35 17.73 -0.75
C LEU A 470 0.94 19.10 -1.29
N THR A 471 1.86 20.03 -1.44
CA THR A 471 1.66 21.27 -2.17
C THR A 471 1.41 21.00 -3.66
N ASP A 472 0.86 21.98 -4.38
CA ASP A 472 0.66 21.85 -5.84
C ASP A 472 1.99 21.64 -6.57
N GLN A 473 3.07 22.32 -6.13
CA GLN A 473 4.40 22.15 -6.70
C GLN A 473 4.95 20.74 -6.48
N GLU A 474 4.84 20.20 -5.26
CA GLU A 474 5.28 18.83 -4.95
C GLU A 474 4.50 17.80 -5.78
N ALA A 475 3.19 18.01 -5.97
CA ALA A 475 2.36 17.13 -6.79
C ALA A 475 2.79 17.14 -8.28
N TRP A 476 3.13 18.30 -8.82
CA TRP A 476 3.68 18.43 -10.18
C TRP A 476 5.07 17.79 -10.32
N ASP A 477 5.96 18.03 -9.36
CA ASP A 477 7.32 17.50 -9.35
C ASP A 477 7.29 15.96 -9.26
N VAL A 478 6.54 15.38 -8.33
CA VAL A 478 6.47 13.91 -8.17
C VAL A 478 5.73 13.22 -9.32
N ALA A 479 4.72 13.86 -9.92
CA ALA A 479 4.11 13.37 -11.15
C ALA A 479 5.11 13.33 -12.31
N THR A 480 5.92 14.39 -12.45
CA THR A 480 6.98 14.46 -13.46
C THR A 480 8.03 13.37 -13.23
N PHE A 481 8.45 13.15 -11.99
CA PHE A 481 9.35 12.04 -11.65
C PHE A 481 8.74 10.68 -12.00
N MET A 482 7.50 10.40 -11.59
CA MET A 482 6.80 9.14 -11.88
C MET A 482 6.71 8.87 -13.39
N ASP A 483 6.30 9.87 -14.19
CA ASP A 483 6.12 9.73 -15.64
C ASP A 483 7.42 9.89 -16.45
N SER A 484 8.55 10.14 -15.78
CA SER A 484 9.89 10.11 -16.40
C SER A 484 10.51 8.71 -16.49
N HIS A 485 9.74 7.66 -16.14
CA HIS A 485 10.21 6.28 -16.17
C HIS A 485 9.55 5.49 -17.30
N GLU A 486 10.27 4.49 -17.82
CA GLU A 486 9.72 3.62 -18.85
C GLU A 486 8.58 2.75 -18.33
N ARG A 487 7.66 2.44 -19.25
CA ARG A 487 6.46 1.65 -19.05
C ARG A 487 6.10 0.94 -20.35
N PRO A 488 5.13 0.00 -20.37
CA PRO A 488 4.80 -0.70 -21.59
C PRO A 488 4.45 0.28 -22.73
N GLN A 489 4.85 -0.08 -23.94
CA GLN A 489 4.72 0.74 -25.13
C GLN A 489 3.25 1.12 -25.40
N ASP A 490 3.04 2.27 -26.05
CA ASP A 490 1.71 2.67 -26.53
C ASP A 490 1.19 1.61 -27.53
N PRO A 491 -0.01 1.03 -27.33
CA PRO A 491 -0.60 0.08 -28.29
C PRO A 491 -0.74 0.62 -29.72
N ARG A 492 -0.66 1.94 -29.89
CA ARG A 492 -0.73 2.64 -31.17
C ARG A 492 0.64 2.80 -31.85
N PHE A 493 1.73 2.42 -31.19
CA PHE A 493 3.09 2.49 -31.74
C PHE A 493 3.23 1.64 -33.02
N LYS A 494 3.92 2.18 -34.02
CA LYS A 494 4.15 1.55 -35.33
C LYS A 494 5.63 1.52 -35.74
N GLY A 495 6.55 1.50 -34.76
CA GLY A 495 7.99 1.40 -35.01
C GLY A 495 8.77 2.72 -34.93
N SER A 496 8.10 3.86 -34.73
CA SER A 496 8.76 5.17 -34.58
C SER A 496 8.21 5.95 -33.40
N VAL A 497 9.08 6.27 -32.44
CA VAL A 497 8.76 7.08 -31.26
C VAL A 497 8.40 8.51 -31.69
N ALA A 498 9.17 9.10 -32.58
CA ALA A 498 8.91 10.46 -33.10
C ALA A 498 7.53 10.57 -33.77
N GLN A 499 7.17 9.62 -34.64
CA GLN A 499 5.84 9.62 -35.28
C GLN A 499 4.72 9.39 -34.27
N THR A 500 4.93 8.52 -33.30
CA THR A 500 3.94 8.24 -32.25
C THR A 500 3.74 9.47 -31.36
N ARG A 501 4.82 10.20 -31.02
CA ARG A 501 4.75 11.47 -30.29
C ARG A 501 3.96 12.51 -31.07
N ALA A 502 4.39 12.80 -32.30
CA ALA A 502 3.76 13.81 -33.15
C ALA A 502 2.24 13.57 -33.33
N LYS A 503 1.81 12.30 -33.36
CA LYS A 503 0.41 11.95 -33.57
C LYS A 503 -0.42 11.90 -32.29
N TYR A 504 0.15 11.47 -31.17
CA TYR A 504 -0.64 11.10 -29.98
C TYR A 504 -0.22 11.77 -28.68
N HIS A 505 0.99 12.34 -28.63
CA HIS A 505 1.62 12.83 -27.39
C HIS A 505 2.25 14.21 -27.53
N ASP A 506 1.89 14.96 -28.58
CA ASP A 506 2.40 16.31 -28.82
C ASP A 506 1.68 17.33 -27.91
N THR A 507 1.90 17.18 -26.61
CA THR A 507 1.34 18.04 -25.56
C THR A 507 2.46 18.39 -24.56
N PRO A 508 2.34 19.51 -23.84
CA PRO A 508 3.29 19.85 -22.78
C PRO A 508 3.20 18.90 -21.56
N ASN A 509 2.15 18.07 -21.49
CA ASN A 509 1.90 17.18 -20.35
C ASN A 509 2.37 15.74 -20.59
N SER A 510 2.85 15.41 -21.80
CA SER A 510 3.35 14.08 -22.12
C SER A 510 4.86 14.07 -22.32
N LEU A 511 5.54 13.24 -21.54
CA LEU A 511 6.99 13.02 -21.64
C LEU A 511 7.38 11.98 -22.70
N TYR A 512 6.42 11.28 -23.31
CA TYR A 512 6.66 10.29 -24.35
C TYR A 512 7.45 10.88 -25.53
N GLY A 513 8.58 10.29 -25.89
CA GLY A 513 9.46 10.79 -26.95
C GLY A 513 10.27 12.04 -26.59
N THR A 514 10.40 12.36 -25.29
CA THR A 514 11.37 13.33 -24.78
C THR A 514 12.57 12.62 -24.17
N VAL A 515 13.71 13.32 -24.05
CA VAL A 515 14.90 12.78 -23.39
C VAL A 515 14.90 13.23 -21.93
N VAL A 516 14.91 12.27 -21.01
CA VAL A 516 15.05 12.52 -19.57
C VAL A 516 16.25 11.72 -19.07
N ASN A 517 17.19 12.39 -18.39
CA ASN A 517 18.43 11.78 -17.90
C ASN A 517 19.22 10.98 -18.96
N GLY A 518 19.24 11.47 -20.20
CA GLY A 518 19.93 10.83 -21.32
C GLY A 518 19.18 9.65 -21.95
N HIS A 519 17.97 9.33 -21.49
CA HIS A 519 17.14 8.25 -22.02
C HIS A 519 15.94 8.81 -22.80
N LEU A 520 15.72 8.32 -24.03
CA LEU A 520 14.56 8.69 -24.85
C LEU A 520 13.34 7.87 -24.42
N LEU A 521 12.37 8.53 -23.80
CA LEU A 521 11.18 7.86 -23.27
C LEU A 521 10.26 7.33 -24.37
N GLY A 522 9.63 6.18 -24.11
CA GLY A 522 8.78 5.50 -25.08
C GLY A 522 9.58 4.68 -26.09
N SER A 523 10.87 4.44 -25.84
CA SER A 523 11.68 3.53 -26.64
C SER A 523 11.44 2.07 -26.21
N PRO A 524 11.32 1.12 -27.16
CA PRO A 524 11.04 -0.29 -26.85
C PRO A 524 12.19 -1.01 -26.15
#